data_AF-A0A1Q9TKP6-F1
#
_entry.id   AF-A0A1Q9TKP6-F1
#
_cell.length_a   1.000
_cell.length_b   1.000
_cell.length_c   1.000
_cell.angle_alpha   90.00
_cell.angle_beta   90.00
_cell.angle_gamma   90.00
#
_symmetry.space_group_name_H-M   'P 1'
#
loop_
_entity.id
_entity.type
_entity.pdbx_description
1 polymer ?
#
loop_
_entity_poly.entity_id
_entity_poly.type
_entity_poly.pdbx_seq_one_letter_code
_entity_poly.pdbx_strand_id
1 'polypeptide(L)' 'MDDAKETLSKWETSPTLDLPFLSGDDDAVREAWEAASLPLRRDLLRLAINKVTVRKARAQGVKFVGAERITIHWADAA' A
#
# COMPACT_ATOMS: atom_id res chain seq x y z
N MET A 1 30.67 22.09 -7.90
CA MET A 1 29.71 21.33 -8.73
C MET A 1 30.20 19.91 -9.04
N ASP A 2 31.45 19.56 -8.70
CA ASP A 2 31.98 18.20 -8.90
C ASP A 2 31.69 17.24 -7.73
N ASP A 3 31.67 17.71 -6.48
CA ASP A 3 31.32 16.88 -5.31
C ASP A 3 29.94 16.21 -5.41
N ALA A 4 28.96 16.90 -6.00
CA ALA A 4 27.60 16.38 -6.19
C ALA A 4 27.54 15.21 -7.19
N LYS A 5 28.48 15.14 -8.14
CA LYS A 5 28.56 14.07 -9.14
C LYS A 5 29.28 12.84 -8.58
N GLU A 6 30.32 13.06 -7.80
CA GLU A 6 31.10 11.98 -7.17
C GLU A 6 30.28 11.25 -6.09
N THR A 7 29.47 12.01 -5.35
CA THR A 7 28.50 11.43 -4.40
C THR A 7 27.40 10.63 -5.08
N LEU A 8 26.94 11.04 -6.27
CA LEU A 8 25.93 10.31 -7.04
C LEU A 8 26.47 8.96 -7.55
N SER A 9 27.67 8.96 -8.12
CA SER A 9 28.31 7.77 -8.70
C SER A 9 28.49 6.63 -7.67
N LYS A 10 28.67 6.96 -6.38
CA LYS A 10 28.76 5.98 -5.30
C LYS A 10 27.49 5.15 -5.11
N TRP A 11 26.32 5.69 -5.48
CA TRP A 11 25.01 5.05 -5.30
C TRP A 11 24.39 4.53 -6.61
N GLU A 12 24.98 4.84 -7.76
CA GLU A 12 24.51 4.40 -9.10
C GLU A 12 24.75 2.92 -9.41
N THR A 13 25.40 2.17 -8.50
CA THR A 13 25.82 0.78 -8.77
C THR A 13 24.71 -0.26 -8.57
N SER A 14 23.52 0.11 -8.10
CA SER A 14 22.37 -0.80 -8.05
C SER A 14 21.22 -0.28 -8.92
N PRO A 15 20.94 -0.91 -10.07
CA PRO A 15 19.78 -0.56 -10.90
C PRO A 15 18.44 -0.90 -10.22
N THR A 16 18.48 -1.67 -9.13
CA THR A 16 17.36 -1.98 -8.26
C THR A 16 17.56 -1.30 -6.90
N LEU A 17 16.67 -0.37 -6.58
CA LEU A 17 16.50 0.09 -5.21
C LEU A 17 15.82 -1.05 -4.45
N ASP A 18 16.62 -1.89 -3.79
CA ASP A 18 16.10 -2.92 -2.88
C ASP A 18 15.54 -2.23 -1.64
N LEU A 19 14.27 -1.83 -1.76
CA LEU A 19 13.51 -1.32 -0.64
C LEU A 19 13.27 -2.50 0.30
N PRO A 20 13.71 -2.46 1.57
CA PRO A 20 13.63 -3.61 2.47
C PRO A 20 12.19 -4.08 2.77
N PHE A 21 11.18 -3.27 2.40
CA PHE A 21 9.77 -3.65 2.45
C PHE A 21 9.25 -4.37 1.19
N LEU A 22 9.97 -4.30 0.06
CA LEU A 22 9.67 -5.08 -1.15
C LEU A 22 10.29 -6.48 -1.12
N SER A 23 11.25 -6.72 -0.23
CA SER A 23 11.91 -8.01 0.00
C SER A 23 11.43 -8.70 1.29
N GLY A 24 10.32 -8.24 1.88
CA GLY A 24 9.80 -8.76 3.14
C GLY A 24 9.23 -10.16 2.98
N ASP A 25 9.55 -11.05 3.91
CA ASP A 25 8.84 -12.32 4.09
C ASP A 25 7.35 -12.04 4.38
N ASP A 26 6.44 -12.65 3.61
CA ASP A 26 4.99 -12.49 3.73
C ASP A 26 4.52 -12.75 5.18
N ASP A 27 5.17 -13.68 5.88
CA ASP A 27 4.87 -13.99 7.27
C ASP A 27 5.27 -12.85 8.20
N ALA A 28 6.44 -12.25 8.00
CA ALA A 28 6.89 -11.10 8.79
C ALA A 28 6.01 -9.85 8.56
N VAL A 29 5.55 -9.62 7.33
CA VAL A 29 4.63 -8.52 7.01
C VAL A 29 3.28 -8.73 7.71
N ARG A 30 2.77 -9.97 7.69
CA ARG A 30 1.52 -10.33 8.37
C ARG A 30 1.63 -10.18 9.88
N GLU A 31 2.72 -10.63 10.49
CA GLU A 31 2.97 -10.45 11.92
C GLU A 31 3.05 -8.98 12.31
N ALA A 32 3.75 -8.15 11.52
CA ALA A 32 3.83 -6.71 11.75
C ALA A 32 2.46 -6.04 11.63
N TRP A 33 1.64 -6.43 10.65
CA TRP A 33 0.26 -5.98 10.52
C TRP A 33 -0.58 -6.36 11.74
N GLU A 34 -0.46 -7.60 12.22
CA GLU A 34 -1.24 -8.04 13.38
C GLU A 34 -0.77 -7.40 14.70
N ALA A 35 0.51 -7.08 14.83
CA ALA A 35 1.03 -6.32 15.97
C ALA A 35 0.67 -4.83 15.92
N ALA A 36 0.32 -4.29 14.76
CA ALA A 36 0.01 -2.86 14.60
C ALA A 36 -1.28 -2.46 15.31
N SER A 37 -1.26 -1.28 15.93
CA SER A 37 -2.44 -0.68 16.56
C SER A 37 -3.52 -0.33 15.54
N LEU A 38 -4.79 -0.29 15.96
CA LEU A 38 -5.89 0.06 15.08
C LEU A 38 -5.72 1.42 14.36
N PRO A 39 -5.23 2.50 15.03
CA PRO A 39 -4.91 3.74 14.35
C PRO A 39 -3.87 3.56 13.23
N LEU A 40 -2.77 2.85 13.52
CA LEU A 40 -1.69 2.62 12.55
C LEU A 40 -2.16 1.79 11.35
N ARG A 41 -2.91 0.70 11.59
CA ARG A 41 -3.52 -0.10 10.52
C ARG A 41 -4.36 0.76 9.59
N ARG A 42 -5.13 1.71 10.14
CA ARG A 42 -5.97 2.61 9.35
C ARG A 42 -5.15 3.59 8.52
N ASP A 43 -4.04 4.07 9.04
CA ASP A 43 -3.15 4.97 8.28
C ASP A 43 -2.42 4.21 7.16
N LEU A 44 -1.98 2.98 7.39
CA LEU A 44 -1.42 2.12 6.35
C LEU A 44 -2.44 1.83 5.22
N LEU A 45 -3.70 1.55 5.58
CA LEU A 45 -4.77 1.37 4.58
C LEU A 45 -5.04 2.63 3.77
N ARG A 46 -4.92 3.82 4.36
CA ARG A 46 -5.08 5.10 3.64
C ARG A 46 -3.97 5.33 2.61
N LEU A 47 -2.76 4.85 2.89
CA LEU A 47 -1.65 4.92 1.93
C LEU A 47 -1.82 3.89 0.81
N ALA A 48 -2.26 2.68 1.14
CA ALA A 48 -2.40 1.59 0.19
C ALA A 48 -3.65 1.69 -0.71
N ILE A 49 -4.69 2.42 -0.29
CA ILE A 49 -5.96 2.53 -1.00
C ILE A 49 -6.10 3.92 -1.63
N ASN A 50 -6.09 3.97 -2.96
CA ASN A 50 -6.34 5.19 -3.72
C ASN A 50 -7.81 5.64 -3.64
N LYS A 51 -8.74 4.70 -3.80
CA LYS A 51 -10.17 5.00 -3.87
C LYS A 51 -11.01 3.81 -3.44
N VAL A 52 -12.10 4.07 -2.72
CA VAL A 52 -13.16 3.07 -2.48
C VAL A 52 -14.42 3.52 -3.21
N THR A 53 -14.94 2.67 -4.09
CA THR A 53 -16.22 2.91 -4.77
C THR A 53 -17.29 2.04 -4.15
N VAL A 54 -18.36 2.66 -3.63
CA VAL A 54 -19.52 1.94 -3.09
C VAL A 54 -20.69 2.11 -4.04
N ARG A 55 -21.13 1.02 -4.67
CA ARG A 55 -22.29 1.03 -5.56
C ARG A 55 -23.57 1.19 -4.75
N LYS A 56 -24.48 2.05 -5.23
CA LYS A 56 -25.81 2.25 -4.64
C LYS A 56 -26.61 0.94 -4.65
N ALA A 57 -27.47 0.75 -3.64
CA ALA A 57 -28.34 -0.40 -3.56
C ALA A 57 -29.42 -0.31 -4.64
N ARG A 58 -29.86 -1.47 -5.16
CA ARG A 58 -30.96 -1.51 -6.13
C ARG A 58 -32.28 -0.94 -5.58
N ALA A 59 -32.50 -1.07 -4.26
CA ALA A 59 -33.69 -0.62 -3.55
C ALA A 59 -33.37 -0.44 -2.05
N GLN A 60 -34.27 0.22 -1.32
CA GLN A 60 -34.19 0.33 0.14
C GLN A 60 -34.55 -1.01 0.80
N GLY A 61 -33.92 -1.32 1.94
CA GLY A 61 -34.20 -2.54 2.72
C GLY A 61 -33.48 -3.81 2.24
N VAL A 62 -32.74 -3.77 1.13
CA VAL A 62 -31.96 -4.93 0.65
C VAL A 62 -30.70 -5.12 1.50
N LYS A 63 -30.35 -6.38 1.78
CA LYS A 63 -29.14 -6.75 2.52
C LYS A 63 -27.90 -6.19 1.84
N PHE A 64 -26.99 -5.63 2.63
CA PHE A 64 -25.69 -5.20 2.15
C PHE A 64 -24.78 -6.41 1.93
N VAL A 65 -24.41 -6.68 0.67
CA VAL A 65 -23.38 -7.66 0.31
C VAL A 65 -22.14 -6.89 -0.12
N GLY A 66 -21.14 -6.82 0.76
CA GLY A 66 -19.95 -5.98 0.57
C GLY A 66 -19.17 -6.32 -0.68
N ALA A 67 -18.94 -7.61 -0.94
CA ALA A 67 -18.19 -8.09 -2.12
C ALA A 67 -18.82 -7.66 -3.46
N GLU A 68 -20.15 -7.53 -3.51
CA GLU A 68 -20.87 -7.11 -4.72
C GLU A 68 -20.96 -5.58 -4.87
N ARG A 69 -20.74 -4.84 -3.77
CA ARG A 69 -21.02 -3.40 -3.71
C ARG A 69 -19.79 -2.53 -3.50
N ILE A 70 -18.69 -3.08 -3.00
CA ILE A 70 -17.45 -2.36 -2.73
C ILE A 70 -16.40 -2.76 -3.75
N THR A 71 -15.80 -1.77 -4.39
CA THR A 71 -14.57 -1.93 -5.16
C THR A 71 -13.48 -1.08 -4.53
N ILE A 72 -12.40 -1.72 -4.12
CA ILE A 72 -11.19 -1.05 -3.60
C ILE A 72 -10.23 -0.90 -4.78
N HIS A 73 -9.84 0.33 -5.06
CA HIS A 73 -8.79 0.68 -6.01
C HIS A 73 -7.53 0.88 -5.20
N TRP A 74 -6.62 -0.08 -5.31
CA TRP A 74 -5.34 -0.06 -4.61
C TRP A 74 -4.38 0.95 -5.26
N ALA A 75 -3.37 1.36 -4.50
CA ALA A 75 -2.25 2.09 -5.04
C ALA A 75 -1.41 1.15 -5.92
N ASP A 76 -1.25 1.50 -7.19
CA ASP A 76 -0.32 0.83 -8.08
C ASP A 76 1.09 1.40 -7.87
N ALA A 77 2.10 0.53 -7.88
CA ALA A 77 3.49 0.98 -7.97
C ALA A 77 3.69 1.59 -9.36
N ALA A 78 3.89 2.91 -9.42
CA ALA A 78 4.25 3.62 -10.64
C ALA A 78 5.68 3.26 -11.09
#